data_AF-A0A914DD39-F1
#
_entry.id   AF-A0A914DD39-F1
#
_cell.length_a   1.000
_cell.length_b   1.000
_cell.length_c   1.000
_cell.angle_alpha   90.00
_cell.angle_beta   90.00
_cell.angle_gamma   90.00
#
_symmetry.space_group_name_H-M   'P 1'
#
loop_
_entity.id
_entity.type
_entity.pdbx_description
1 polymer ?
#
loop_
_entity_poly.entity_id
_entity_poly.type
_entity_poly.pdbx_seq_one_letter_code
_entity_poly.pdbx_strand_id
1 'polypeptide(L)'
;MFSASRVGVKAFRFCSPIAKFQPTIQVKKLSQSIQKVSCSSIEDFFDKAAKHLDEGDCAQSCEKLFGVTKFALRSYVSDMCKFHSLVEVPSESWNYSKYRKLCNVVDRFVKKNEKKGFLTVAWRISEHLHVHGWKLNELDFEDVKNGIEEVEEIVKKIQTLPRDREIIETIFKEIFDLDTDFAIENIHK
;
A
#
# COMPACT_ATOMS: atom_id res chain seq x y z
N MET A 1 49.60 -31.76 9.40
CA MET A 1 48.21 -31.75 9.90
C MET A 1 47.55 -30.47 9.39
N PHE A 2 46.72 -30.56 8.37
CA PHE A 2 45.93 -29.44 7.85
C PHE A 2 44.48 -29.62 8.27
N SER A 3 43.85 -28.57 8.78
CA SER A 3 42.44 -28.29 8.50
C SER A 3 42.09 -26.85 8.87
N ALA A 4 41.88 -26.04 7.83
CA ALA A 4 41.09 -24.83 7.89
C ALA A 4 39.63 -25.20 7.61
N SER A 5 38.68 -24.58 8.30
CA SER A 5 37.27 -24.66 7.93
C SER A 5 36.62 -23.28 8.03
N ARG A 6 36.47 -22.66 6.85
CA ARG A 6 35.52 -21.57 6.58
C ARG A 6 34.12 -22.17 6.57
N VAL A 7 33.19 -21.60 7.32
CA VAL A 7 31.77 -21.95 7.21
C VAL A 7 31.18 -21.17 6.05
N GLY A 8 30.80 -21.91 5.01
CA GLY A 8 30.26 -21.41 3.76
C GLY A 8 28.76 -21.10 3.82
N VAL A 9 28.41 -20.09 3.04
CA VAL A 9 27.08 -19.68 2.61
C VAL A 9 26.35 -20.87 1.96
N LYS A 10 25.15 -21.20 2.43
CA LYS A 10 24.25 -22.14 1.72
C LYS A 10 23.50 -21.39 0.63
N ALA A 11 23.96 -21.56 -0.61
CA ALA A 11 23.16 -21.30 -1.80
C ALA A 11 22.08 -22.39 -1.93
N PHE A 12 20.81 -21.99 -2.04
CA PHE A 12 19.75 -22.89 -2.48
C PHE A 12 19.80 -22.97 -4.02
N ARG A 13 20.15 -24.15 -4.52
CA ARG A 13 19.99 -24.53 -5.93
C ARG A 13 18.60 -25.15 -6.10
N PHE A 14 17.87 -24.72 -7.12
CA PHE A 14 16.93 -25.59 -7.82
C PHE A 14 17.22 -25.54 -9.31
N CYS A 15 17.51 -26.71 -9.88
CA CYS A 15 17.67 -26.95 -11.31
C CYS A 15 16.40 -27.59 -11.88
N SER A 16 16.01 -27.08 -13.06
CA SER A 16 15.36 -27.76 -14.19
C SER A 16 13.84 -28.03 -14.13
N PRO A 17 13.15 -28.20 -15.30
CA PRO A 17 13.43 -27.69 -16.66
C PRO A 17 12.22 -26.94 -17.29
N ILE A 18 12.51 -26.27 -18.40
CA ILE A 18 11.56 -25.56 -19.28
C ILE A 18 10.46 -26.51 -19.77
N ALA A 19 9.24 -26.32 -19.31
CA ALA A 19 8.03 -26.82 -19.96
C ALA A 19 7.26 -25.61 -20.51
N LYS A 20 7.14 -25.53 -21.84
CA LYS A 20 6.25 -24.57 -22.51
C LYS A 20 4.81 -24.92 -22.13
N PHE A 21 4.27 -24.24 -21.13
CA PHE A 21 2.86 -24.31 -20.77
C PHE A 21 2.18 -23.06 -21.34
N GLN A 22 1.29 -23.25 -22.32
CA GLN A 22 0.25 -22.27 -22.59
C GLN A 22 -0.95 -22.64 -21.70
N PRO A 23 -1.36 -21.80 -20.75
CA PRO A 23 -2.63 -21.99 -20.09
C PRO A 23 -3.69 -21.20 -20.87
N THR A 24 -4.52 -21.88 -21.65
CA THR A 24 -5.87 -21.39 -21.94
C THR A 24 -6.70 -21.63 -20.68
N ILE A 25 -6.52 -20.79 -19.65
CA ILE A 25 -7.34 -20.84 -18.44
C ILE A 25 -8.40 -19.77 -18.60
N GLN A 26 -9.65 -20.21 -18.75
CA GLN A 26 -10.80 -19.35 -18.55
C GLN A 26 -10.86 -18.96 -17.07
N VAL A 27 -10.31 -17.80 -16.74
CA VAL A 27 -10.41 -17.19 -15.42
C VAL A 27 -11.85 -16.73 -15.25
N LYS A 28 -12.66 -17.55 -14.58
CA LYS A 28 -13.97 -17.13 -14.08
C LYS A 28 -13.77 -15.91 -13.17
N LYS A 29 -14.32 -14.78 -13.61
CA LYS A 29 -14.62 -13.54 -12.86
C LYS A 29 -14.11 -13.52 -11.42
N LEU A 30 -12.92 -12.94 -11.23
CA LEU A 30 -12.45 -12.41 -9.94
C LEU A 30 -13.30 -11.20 -9.45
N SER A 31 -14.26 -10.73 -10.25
CA SER A 31 -15.04 -9.51 -9.99
C SER A 31 -16.27 -9.66 -9.08
N GLN A 32 -16.49 -10.80 -8.41
CA GLN A 32 -17.74 -11.05 -7.68
C GLN A 32 -17.70 -10.87 -6.14
N SER A 33 -16.60 -10.40 -5.56
CA SER A 33 -16.52 -10.18 -4.10
C SER A 33 -16.49 -8.70 -3.68
N ILE A 34 -16.61 -7.75 -4.61
CA ILE A 34 -16.66 -6.32 -4.28
C ILE A 34 -18.13 -5.91 -4.11
N GLN A 35 -18.68 -6.10 -2.90
CA GLN A 35 -19.93 -5.44 -2.52
C GLN A 35 -19.67 -4.24 -1.61
N LYS A 36 -19.88 -3.06 -2.21
CA LYS A 36 -20.29 -1.76 -1.65
C LYS A 36 -19.41 -1.11 -0.59
N VAL A 37 -18.42 -0.33 -1.03
CA VAL A 37 -18.28 1.12 -0.71
C VAL A 37 -17.67 1.80 -1.93
N SER A 38 -18.46 2.54 -2.71
CA SER A 38 -18.01 3.16 -3.97
C SER A 38 -16.98 4.25 -3.72
N CYS A 39 -15.71 3.93 -3.95
CA CYS A 39 -14.65 4.90 -4.17
C CYS A 39 -14.12 4.60 -5.58
N SER A 40 -14.81 5.16 -6.60
CA SER A 40 -14.64 4.79 -8.02
C SER A 40 -13.17 4.81 -8.47
N SER A 41 -12.34 5.64 -7.86
CA SER A 41 -10.91 5.71 -8.14
C SER A 41 -10.09 4.52 -7.64
N ILE A 42 -10.41 3.90 -6.49
CA ILE A 42 -9.64 2.75 -5.97
C ILE A 42 -9.92 1.50 -6.80
N GLU A 43 -11.20 1.27 -7.12
CA GLU A 43 -11.65 0.17 -7.99
C GLU A 43 -10.98 0.30 -9.37
N ASP A 44 -10.95 1.51 -9.95
CA ASP A 44 -10.25 1.78 -11.21
C ASP A 44 -8.75 1.42 -11.17
N PHE A 45 -8.07 1.60 -10.03
CA PHE A 45 -6.66 1.23 -9.91
C PHE A 45 -6.47 -0.29 -9.81
N PHE A 46 -7.35 -1.00 -9.09
CA PHE A 46 -7.31 -2.47 -9.03
C PHE A 46 -7.65 -3.09 -10.39
N ASP A 47 -8.66 -2.58 -11.09
CA ASP A 47 -9.00 -3.05 -12.44
C ASP A 47 -7.84 -2.84 -13.43
N LYS A 48 -7.14 -1.70 -13.34
CA LYS A 48 -5.93 -1.46 -14.14
C LYS A 48 -4.79 -2.39 -13.75
N ALA A 49 -4.58 -2.65 -12.46
CA ALA A 49 -3.56 -3.57 -11.99
C ALA A 49 -3.80 -5.00 -12.50
N ALA A 50 -5.04 -5.48 -12.38
CA ALA A 50 -5.47 -6.79 -12.88
C ALA A 50 -5.31 -6.87 -14.40
N LYS A 51 -5.74 -5.84 -15.14
CA LYS A 51 -5.59 -5.78 -16.59
C LYS A 51 -4.11 -5.87 -17.03
N HIS A 52 -3.21 -5.13 -16.39
CA HIS A 52 -1.78 -5.21 -16.71
C HIS A 52 -1.22 -6.61 -16.42
N LEU A 53 -1.66 -7.25 -15.33
CA LEU A 53 -1.26 -8.60 -15.00
C LEU A 53 -1.76 -9.62 -16.05
N ASP A 54 -3.01 -9.48 -16.50
CA ASP A 54 -3.60 -10.31 -17.57
C ASP A 54 -2.87 -10.13 -18.92
N GLU A 55 -2.32 -8.95 -19.17
CA GLU A 55 -1.48 -8.63 -20.33
C GLU A 55 -0.03 -9.14 -20.18
N GLY A 56 0.33 -9.71 -19.02
CA GLY A 56 1.67 -10.20 -18.71
C GLY A 56 2.66 -9.11 -18.26
N ASP A 57 2.18 -7.90 -17.96
CA ASP A 57 2.98 -6.77 -17.48
C ASP A 57 2.92 -6.69 -15.94
N CYS A 58 3.68 -7.58 -15.29
CA CYS A 58 3.82 -7.62 -13.84
C CYS A 58 4.32 -6.29 -13.26
N ALA A 59 5.20 -5.60 -13.98
CA ALA A 59 5.83 -4.36 -13.54
C ALA A 59 4.78 -3.24 -13.42
N GLN A 60 3.99 -3.00 -14.47
CA GLN A 60 2.93 -1.99 -14.42
C GLN A 60 1.86 -2.34 -13.40
N SER A 61 1.51 -3.62 -13.27
CA SER A 61 0.57 -4.07 -12.24
C SER A 61 1.06 -3.69 -10.83
N CYS A 62 2.34 -3.96 -10.52
CA CYS A 62 2.96 -3.56 -9.26
C CYS A 62 2.96 -2.05 -9.01
N GLU A 63 3.22 -1.23 -10.03
CA GLU A 63 3.15 0.24 -9.89
C GLU A 63 1.73 0.71 -9.61
N LYS A 64 0.71 0.10 -10.23
CA LYS A 64 -0.70 0.42 -9.93
C LYS A 64 -1.06 0.04 -8.51
N LEU A 65 -0.66 -1.13 -8.04
CA LEU A 65 -0.90 -1.58 -6.66
C LEU A 65 -0.23 -0.67 -5.63
N PHE A 66 1.01 -0.22 -5.88
CA PHE A 66 1.63 0.79 -5.03
C PHE A 66 0.87 2.12 -5.06
N GLY A 67 0.34 2.50 -6.23
CA GLY A 67 -0.57 3.63 -6.41
C GLY A 67 -1.83 3.54 -5.54
N VAL A 68 -2.44 2.35 -5.46
CA VAL A 68 -3.62 2.08 -4.63
C VAL A 68 -3.34 2.41 -3.17
N THR A 69 -2.27 1.86 -2.58
CA THR A 69 -1.95 2.09 -1.16
C THR A 69 -1.70 3.57 -0.88
N LYS A 70 -0.96 4.25 -1.75
CA LYS A 70 -0.73 5.70 -1.65
C LYS A 70 -2.03 6.50 -1.69
N PHE A 71 -2.96 6.11 -2.56
CA PHE A 71 -4.25 6.77 -2.70
C PHE A 71 -5.15 6.51 -1.48
N ALA A 72 -5.22 5.28 -0.98
CA ALA A 72 -5.99 4.92 0.20
C ALA A 72 -5.53 5.70 1.44
N LEU A 73 -4.21 5.79 1.66
CA LEU A 73 -3.64 6.57 2.77
C LEU A 73 -3.94 8.08 2.65
N ARG A 74 -3.84 8.65 1.45
CA ARG A 74 -4.22 10.06 1.21
C ARG A 74 -5.70 10.30 1.45
N SER A 75 -6.55 9.40 0.96
CA SER A 75 -8.00 9.50 1.10
C SER A 75 -8.39 9.44 2.56
N TYR A 76 -7.77 8.54 3.35
CA TYR A 76 -7.96 8.49 4.79
C TYR A 76 -7.67 9.85 5.46
N VAL A 77 -6.56 10.52 5.12
CA VAL A 77 -6.24 11.85 5.67
C VAL A 77 -7.19 12.93 5.16
N SER A 78 -7.57 12.93 3.88
CA SER A 78 -8.57 13.87 3.32
C SER A 78 -9.92 13.72 4.02
N ASP A 79 -10.37 12.47 4.24
CA ASP A 79 -11.62 12.18 4.94
C ASP A 79 -11.57 12.66 6.39
N MET A 80 -10.43 12.52 7.08
CA MET A 80 -10.25 13.10 8.42
C MET A 80 -10.30 14.63 8.39
N CYS A 81 -9.70 15.28 7.39
CA CYS A 81 -9.77 16.73 7.24
C CYS A 81 -11.22 17.19 7.08
N LYS A 82 -12.00 16.54 6.20
CA LYS A 82 -13.43 16.81 6.02
C LYS A 82 -14.23 16.58 7.29
N PHE A 83 -14.00 15.44 7.95
CA PHE A 83 -14.72 15.07 9.17
C PHE A 83 -14.51 16.06 10.31
N HIS A 84 -13.30 16.63 10.42
CA HIS A 84 -12.96 17.64 11.44
C HIS A 84 -13.00 19.09 10.93
N SER A 85 -13.52 19.33 9.72
CA SER A 85 -13.57 20.66 9.09
C SER A 85 -12.22 21.39 9.02
N LEU A 86 -11.16 20.65 8.69
CA LEU A 86 -9.79 21.16 8.50
C LEU A 86 -9.47 21.33 7.01
N VAL A 87 -8.51 22.19 6.71
CA VAL A 87 -7.96 22.37 5.34
C VAL A 87 -7.31 21.08 4.86
N GLU A 88 -7.59 20.71 3.61
CA GLU A 88 -6.98 19.53 2.99
C GLU A 88 -5.47 19.71 2.76
N VAL A 89 -4.72 18.62 2.95
CA VAL A 89 -3.29 18.59 2.65
C VAL A 89 -3.08 18.55 1.14
N PRO A 90 -2.32 19.49 0.54
CA PRO A 90 -2.09 19.52 -0.89
C PRO A 90 -1.39 18.28 -1.43
N SER A 91 -1.70 17.89 -2.67
CA SER A 91 -1.24 16.63 -3.28
C SER A 91 0.30 16.54 -3.44
N GLU A 92 0.93 17.67 -3.74
CA GLU A 92 2.36 17.88 -3.91
C GLU A 92 3.13 17.82 -2.59
N SER A 93 2.43 17.94 -1.46
CA SER A 93 3.03 17.86 -0.14
C SER A 93 3.44 16.43 0.23
N TRP A 94 3.06 15.42 -0.54
CA TRP A 94 3.28 14.00 -0.21
C TRP A 94 4.55 13.43 -0.83
N ASN A 95 5.33 12.70 -0.03
CA ASN A 95 6.49 11.92 -0.48
C ASN A 95 6.62 10.62 0.33
N TYR A 96 7.55 9.73 -0.06
CA TYR A 96 7.77 8.43 0.60
C TYR A 96 7.96 8.55 2.12
N SER A 97 8.76 9.53 2.56
CA SER A 97 9.04 9.74 3.99
C SER A 97 7.77 10.08 4.76
N LYS A 98 6.91 10.94 4.19
CA LYS A 98 5.64 11.33 4.80
C LYS A 98 4.64 10.18 4.88
N TYR A 99 4.55 9.33 3.85
CA TYR A 99 3.74 8.11 3.92
C TYR A 99 4.22 7.15 5.00
N ARG A 100 5.53 6.91 5.07
CA ARG A 100 6.10 6.06 6.12
C ARG A 100 5.84 6.62 7.51
N LYS A 101 5.98 7.95 7.70
CA LYS A 101 5.64 8.63 8.95
C LYS A 101 4.15 8.49 9.28
N LEU A 102 3.26 8.64 8.30
CA LEU A 102 1.82 8.48 8.49
C LEU A 102 1.47 7.11 9.06
N CYS A 103 1.99 6.05 8.46
CA CYS A 103 1.78 4.68 8.95
C CYS A 103 2.24 4.52 10.40
N ASN A 104 3.42 5.05 10.75
CA ASN A 104 3.94 5.02 12.12
C ASN A 104 3.05 5.81 13.10
N VAL A 105 2.61 7.02 12.72
CA VAL A 105 1.75 7.86 13.56
C VAL A 105 0.44 7.14 13.84
N VAL A 106 -0.26 6.70 12.79
CA VAL A 106 -1.57 6.05 12.95
C VAL A 106 -1.45 4.74 13.73
N ASP A 107 -0.42 3.91 13.48
CA ASP A 107 -0.18 2.68 14.26
C ASP A 107 0.01 2.95 15.77
N ARG A 108 0.49 4.15 16.18
CA ARG A 108 0.59 4.51 17.61
C ARG A 108 -0.78 4.69 18.26
N PHE A 109 -1.81 5.07 17.50
CA PHE A 109 -3.16 5.38 17.98
C PHE A 109 -4.16 4.25 17.83
N VAL A 110 -3.94 3.30 16.93
CA VAL A 110 -4.77 2.07 16.77
C VAL A 110 -4.63 1.11 17.99
N LYS A 111 -4.02 1.57 19.08
CA LYS A 111 -3.87 0.86 20.35
C LYS A 111 -5.22 0.58 21.02
N LYS A 112 -5.72 -0.64 20.82
CA LYS A 112 -6.21 -1.50 21.92
C LYS A 112 -6.52 -2.93 21.48
N ASN A 113 -6.88 -3.18 20.21
CA ASN A 113 -7.40 -4.50 19.78
C ASN A 113 -6.79 -5.10 18.50
N GLU A 114 -5.88 -4.41 17.81
CA GLU A 114 -5.29 -4.91 16.53
C GLU A 114 -3.79 -5.21 16.62
N LYS A 115 -3.30 -6.04 15.69
CA LYS A 115 -1.86 -6.38 15.57
C LYS A 115 -1.07 -5.08 15.42
N LYS A 116 -0.30 -4.73 16.45
CA LYS A 116 0.60 -3.56 16.43
C LYS A 116 1.43 -3.53 15.15
N GLY A 117 1.48 -2.37 14.50
CA GLY A 117 2.33 -2.15 13.33
C GLY A 117 1.70 -2.58 12.00
N PHE A 118 0.37 -2.78 11.94
CA PHE A 118 -0.30 -3.19 10.71
C PHE A 118 -0.01 -2.24 9.54
N LEU A 119 -0.14 -0.92 9.72
CA LEU A 119 0.09 0.03 8.63
C LEU A 119 1.57 0.09 8.23
N THR A 120 2.47 -0.05 9.20
CA THR A 120 3.91 -0.13 8.94
C THR A 120 4.25 -1.36 8.11
N VAL A 121 3.64 -2.51 8.38
CA VAL A 121 3.80 -3.74 7.58
C VAL A 121 3.15 -3.56 6.21
N ALA A 122 1.93 -3.03 6.14
CA ALA A 122 1.22 -2.76 4.89
C ALA A 122 2.03 -1.84 3.95
N TRP A 123 2.65 -0.80 4.50
CA TRP A 123 3.54 0.09 3.74
C TRP A 123 4.75 -0.65 3.20
N ARG A 124 5.37 -1.54 4.00
CA ARG A 124 6.51 -2.35 3.55
C ARG A 124 6.15 -3.31 2.42
N ILE A 125 4.97 -3.95 2.49
CA ILE A 125 4.46 -4.81 1.42
C ILE A 125 4.30 -4.00 0.13
N SER A 126 3.66 -2.82 0.23
CA SER A 126 3.46 -1.95 -0.93
C SER A 126 4.79 -1.40 -1.48
N GLU A 127 5.74 -1.05 -0.60
CA GLU A 127 7.10 -0.63 -0.97
C GLU A 127 7.86 -1.77 -1.66
N HIS A 128 7.68 -3.02 -1.22
CA HIS A 128 8.26 -4.20 -1.87
C HIS A 128 7.73 -4.37 -3.30
N LEU A 129 6.41 -4.27 -3.51
CA LEU A 129 5.81 -4.29 -4.86
C LEU A 129 6.39 -3.18 -5.75
N HIS A 130 6.55 -1.96 -5.22
CA HIS A 130 7.13 -0.86 -5.99
C HIS A 130 8.60 -1.09 -6.35
N VAL A 131 9.43 -1.49 -5.38
CA VAL A 131 10.87 -1.62 -5.58
C VAL A 131 11.18 -2.89 -6.38
N HIS A 132 10.74 -4.04 -5.91
CA HIS A 132 11.07 -5.32 -6.54
C HIS A 132 10.19 -5.59 -7.76
N GLY A 133 8.92 -5.25 -7.72
CA GLY A 133 8.00 -5.45 -8.84
C GLY A 133 8.18 -4.43 -9.97
N TRP A 134 8.18 -3.13 -9.65
CA TRP A 134 8.25 -2.10 -10.68
C TRP A 134 9.67 -1.64 -11.01
N LYS A 135 10.49 -1.28 -10.02
CA LYS A 135 11.84 -0.72 -10.28
C LYS A 135 12.86 -1.75 -10.74
N LEU A 136 12.83 -2.94 -10.16
CA LEU A 136 13.77 -4.01 -10.45
C LEU A 136 13.20 -5.08 -11.38
N ASN A 137 11.87 -5.17 -11.51
CA ASN A 137 11.16 -6.15 -12.33
C ASN A 137 11.54 -7.60 -12.01
N GLU A 138 11.56 -7.92 -10.71
CA GLU A 138 11.98 -9.20 -10.14
C GLU A 138 10.81 -10.12 -9.76
N LEU A 139 9.59 -9.58 -9.65
CA LEU A 139 8.41 -10.32 -9.21
C LEU A 139 7.72 -11.02 -10.38
N ASP A 140 7.35 -12.28 -10.17
CA ASP A 140 6.62 -13.07 -11.16
C ASP A 140 5.10 -12.89 -11.06
N PHE A 141 4.37 -13.55 -11.97
CA PHE A 141 2.91 -13.45 -12.03
C PHE A 141 2.22 -13.84 -10.71
N GLU A 142 2.68 -14.90 -10.05
CA GLU A 142 2.03 -15.39 -8.83
C GLU A 142 2.35 -14.47 -7.65
N ASP A 143 3.58 -13.94 -7.58
CA ASP A 143 3.94 -12.89 -6.62
C ASP A 143 3.03 -11.67 -6.75
N VAL A 144 2.83 -11.17 -7.97
CA VAL A 144 1.99 -9.97 -8.22
C VAL A 144 0.53 -10.26 -7.89
N LYS A 145 0.03 -11.45 -8.26
CA LYS A 145 -1.35 -11.86 -7.95
C LYS A 145 -1.61 -11.94 -6.45
N ASN A 146 -0.69 -12.52 -5.68
CA ASN A 146 -0.76 -12.49 -4.21
C ASN A 146 -0.72 -11.05 -3.68
N GLY A 147 0.10 -10.19 -4.29
CA GLY A 147 0.16 -8.77 -3.99
C GLY A 147 -1.18 -8.03 -4.19
N ILE A 148 -1.98 -8.40 -5.19
CA ILE A 148 -3.32 -7.83 -5.38
C ILE A 148 -4.20 -8.12 -4.15
N GLU A 149 -4.29 -9.39 -3.74
CA GLU A 149 -5.10 -9.82 -2.60
C GLU A 149 -4.64 -9.16 -1.30
N GLU A 150 -3.32 -9.06 -1.08
CA GLU A 150 -2.76 -8.39 0.09
C GLU A 150 -3.09 -6.88 0.11
N VAL A 151 -2.98 -6.20 -1.03
CA VAL A 151 -3.28 -4.76 -1.13
C VAL A 151 -4.78 -4.49 -0.97
N GLU A 152 -5.66 -5.37 -1.45
CA GLU A 152 -7.10 -5.28 -1.18
C GLU A 152 -7.41 -5.32 0.33
N GLU A 153 -6.84 -6.28 1.05
CA GLU A 153 -7.01 -6.39 2.50
C GLU A 153 -6.41 -5.18 3.23
N ILE A 154 -5.30 -4.63 2.73
CA ILE A 154 -4.71 -3.41 3.26
C ILE A 154 -5.68 -2.24 3.14
N VAL A 155 -6.27 -2.03 1.96
CA VAL A 155 -7.20 -0.93 1.69
C VAL A 155 -8.44 -1.05 2.57
N LYS A 156 -9.04 -2.24 2.67
CA LYS A 156 -10.21 -2.47 3.53
C LYS A 156 -9.93 -2.06 4.98
N LYS A 157 -8.76 -2.44 5.52
CA LYS A 157 -8.36 -2.05 6.87
C LYS A 157 -8.10 -0.57 7.03
N ILE A 158 -7.48 0.09 6.03
CA ILE A 158 -7.29 1.55 6.05
C ILE A 158 -8.64 2.29 6.17
N GLN A 159 -9.68 1.81 5.49
CA GLN A 159 -11.01 2.42 5.55
C GLN A 159 -11.69 2.28 6.92
N THR A 160 -11.28 1.29 7.72
CA THR A 160 -11.79 1.02 9.08
C THR A 160 -10.99 1.70 10.19
N LEU A 161 -9.93 2.45 9.85
CA LEU A 161 -9.09 3.13 10.83
C LEU A 161 -9.88 4.18 11.64
N PRO A 162 -9.49 4.40 12.92
CA PRO A 162 -10.11 5.41 13.76
C PRO A 162 -9.89 6.82 13.19
N ARG A 163 -10.91 7.68 13.26
CA ARG A 163 -10.85 9.05 12.74
C ARG A 163 -10.77 10.09 13.86
N ASP A 164 -10.11 9.76 14.97
CA ASP A 164 -10.05 10.65 16.14
C ASP A 164 -9.30 11.95 15.84
N ARG A 165 -9.74 13.05 16.48
CA ARG A 165 -9.16 14.38 16.29
C ARG A 165 -7.67 14.43 16.65
N GLU A 166 -7.29 13.75 17.74
CA GLU A 166 -5.89 13.65 18.19
C GLU A 166 -4.95 13.08 17.12
N ILE A 167 -5.45 12.14 16.30
CA ILE A 167 -4.67 11.52 15.23
C ILE A 167 -4.37 12.54 14.14
N ILE A 168 -5.37 13.32 13.69
CA ILE A 168 -5.17 14.28 12.59
C ILE A 168 -4.32 15.47 13.03
N GLU A 169 -4.47 15.93 14.28
CA GLU A 169 -3.61 16.94 14.89
C GLU A 169 -2.15 16.48 14.95
N THR A 170 -1.92 15.22 15.35
CA THR A 170 -0.59 14.63 15.37
C THR A 170 -0.01 14.48 13.96
N ILE A 171 -0.82 14.08 12.98
CA ILE A 171 -0.42 14.01 11.57
C ILE A 171 0.03 15.39 11.07
N PHE A 172 -0.77 16.43 11.29
CA PHE A 172 -0.46 17.79 10.83
C PHE A 172 0.84 18.29 11.46
N LYS A 173 0.98 18.15 12.78
CA LYS A 173 2.15 18.59 13.52
C LYS A 173 3.41 17.81 13.17
N GLU A 174 3.39 16.47 13.21
CA GLU A 174 4.61 15.66 13.06
C GLU A 174 5.02 15.37 11.60
N ILE A 175 4.07 15.43 10.66
CA ILE A 175 4.29 15.04 9.26
C ILE A 175 4.35 16.25 8.34
N PHE A 176 3.50 17.24 8.59
CA PHE A 176 3.36 18.41 7.72
C PHE A 176 3.89 19.70 8.34
N ASP A 177 4.28 19.69 9.61
CA ASP A 177 4.72 20.88 10.36
C ASP A 177 3.68 22.01 10.29
N LEU A 178 2.41 21.61 10.38
CA LEU A 178 1.26 22.51 10.37
C LEU A 178 0.63 22.54 11.75
N ASP A 179 0.35 23.74 12.24
CA ASP A 179 -0.48 23.93 13.41
C ASP A 179 -1.96 23.85 13.00
N THR A 180 -2.72 22.94 13.61
CA THR A 180 -4.14 22.74 13.30
C THR A 180 -4.99 23.94 13.69
N ASP A 181 -4.56 24.74 14.66
CA ASP A 181 -5.26 25.97 15.04
C ASP A 181 -5.15 27.05 13.94
N PHE A 182 -4.12 26.99 13.09
CA PHE A 182 -3.95 27.88 11.93
C PHE A 182 -4.73 27.38 10.70
N ALA A 183 -5.09 26.09 10.65
CA ALA A 183 -5.82 25.49 9.54
C ALA A 183 -7.32 25.83 9.53
N ILE A 184 -7.87 26.39 10.62
CA ILE A 184 -9.28 26.78 10.71
C ILE A 184 -9.49 28.24 10.24
N GLU A 185 -8.48 29.11 10.30
CA GLU A 185 -8.63 30.55 10.01
C GLU A 185 -8.78 30.94 8.52
N ASN A 186 -8.53 30.03 7.57
CA ASN A 186 -8.63 30.33 6.13
C ASN A 186 -9.96 29.90 5.46
N ILE A 187 -10.95 29.43 6.23
CA ILE A 187 -12.28 29.08 5.70
C ILE A 187 -13.28 30.25 5.80
N HIS A 188 -12.94 31.32 6.53
CA HIS A 188 -13.84 32.45 6.82
C HIS A 188 -13.33 33.85 6.40
N LYS A 189 -12.35 33.94 5.50
CA LYS A 189 -11.95 35.20 4.86
C LYS A 189 -12.13 35.09 3.34
#